data_AF-A0A218XHD6-F1
#
_entry.id   AF-A0A218XHD6-F1
#
_cell.length_a   1.000
_cell.length_b   1.000
_cell.length_c   1.000
_cell.angle_alpha   90.00
_cell.angle_beta   90.00
_cell.angle_gamma   90.00
#
_symmetry.space_group_name_H-M   'P 1'
#
loop_
_entity.id
_entity.type
_entity.pdbx_description
1 polymer ?
#
loop_
_entity_poly.entity_id
_entity_poly.type
_entity_poly.pdbx_seq_one_letter_code
_entity_poly.pdbx_strand_id
1 'polypeptide(L)'
;MATAGYLAEIKSKMGIDPRVEQNDAMKMLHIKASLGDWREWMVLTFNHNILGDMLLKENQELKKKIEELEKSRFPVAIPSFPFPSY
;
A
#
# COMPACT_ATOMS: atom_id res chain seq x y z
N MET A 1 6.30 -0.48 11.68
CA MET A 1 5.03 0.24 11.52
C MET A 1 4.45 0.52 12.89
N ALA A 2 3.69 1.60 13.02
CA ALA A 2 2.90 1.90 14.21
C ALA A 2 1.85 0.80 14.46
N THR A 3 1.43 0.63 15.71
CA THR A 3 0.32 -0.26 16.02
C THR A 3 -1.00 0.36 15.58
N ALA A 4 -2.00 -0.47 15.25
CA ALA A 4 -3.33 0.00 14.87
C ALA A 4 -3.99 0.86 15.97
N GLY A 5 -3.77 0.51 17.25
CA GLY A 5 -4.24 1.30 18.39
C GLY A 5 -3.62 2.70 18.43
N TYR A 6 -2.32 2.81 18.17
CA TYR A 6 -1.64 4.10 18.13
C TYR A 6 -2.11 4.98 16.96
N LEU A 7 -2.37 4.39 15.78
CA LEU A 7 -2.94 5.12 14.64
C LEU A 7 -4.37 5.60 14.91
N ALA A 8 -5.19 4.78 15.59
CA ALA A 8 -6.54 5.16 16.00
C ALA A 8 -6.51 6.33 17.01
N GLU A 9 -5.56 6.31 17.95
CA GLU A 9 -5.34 7.40 18.89
C GLU A 9 -4.96 8.70 18.18
N ILE A 10 -4.01 8.65 17.24
CA ILE A 10 -3.65 9.82 16.43
C ILE A 10 -4.88 10.32 15.66
N LYS A 11 -5.62 9.43 15.00
CA LYS A 11 -6.84 9.82 14.27
C LYS A 11 -7.88 10.48 15.17
N SER A 12 -8.08 9.96 16.38
CA SER A 12 -9.01 10.56 17.35
C SER A 12 -8.55 11.93 17.82
N LYS A 13 -7.25 12.12 18.09
CA LYS A 13 -6.68 13.40 18.54
C LYS A 13 -6.72 14.45 17.44
N MET A 14 -6.48 14.03 16.21
CA MET A 14 -6.36 14.93 15.06
C MET A 14 -7.69 15.21 14.38
N GLY A 15 -8.66 14.29 14.44
CA GLY A 15 -10.00 14.47 13.88
C GLY A 15 -10.84 15.54 14.61
N ILE A 16 -10.43 15.96 15.80
CA ILE A 16 -11.06 17.06 16.56
C ILE A 16 -10.38 18.41 16.25
N ASP A 17 -9.19 18.40 15.65
CA ASP A 17 -8.47 19.64 15.33
C ASP A 17 -9.07 20.29 14.07
N PRO A 18 -9.64 21.51 14.17
CA PRO A 18 -10.25 22.19 13.03
C PRO A 18 -9.24 22.56 11.92
N ARG A 19 -7.94 22.45 12.21
CA ARG A 19 -6.86 22.71 11.25
C ARG A 19 -6.47 21.46 10.47
N VAL A 20 -7.06 20.30 10.76
CA VAL A 20 -6.74 19.03 10.10
C VAL A 20 -7.94 18.57 9.29
N GLU A 21 -7.70 18.24 8.03
CA GLU A 21 -8.70 17.60 7.17
C GLU A 21 -8.25 16.23 6.73
N GLN A 22 -9.20 15.34 6.47
CA GLN A 22 -8.92 14.03 5.90
C GLN A 22 -9.21 14.05 4.41
N ASN A 23 -8.25 13.61 3.59
CA ASN A 23 -8.48 13.34 2.17
C ASN A 23 -9.36 12.10 2.03
N ASP A 24 -10.46 12.21 1.29
CA ASP A 24 -11.42 11.12 1.17
C ASP A 24 -10.92 9.90 0.37
N ALA A 25 -10.06 10.13 -0.63
CA ALA A 25 -9.56 9.08 -1.52
C ALA A 25 -8.53 8.20 -0.83
N MET A 26 -7.59 8.81 -0.11
CA MET A 26 -6.46 8.08 0.52
C MET A 26 -6.56 7.98 2.04
N LYS A 27 -7.58 8.59 2.65
CA LYS A 27 -7.78 8.66 4.11
C LYS A 27 -6.61 9.27 4.90
N MET A 28 -5.69 9.96 4.22
CA MET A 28 -4.58 10.71 4.80
C MET A 28 -5.06 12.02 5.42
N LEU A 29 -4.33 12.50 6.42
CA LEU A 29 -4.59 13.77 7.10
C LEU A 29 -3.77 14.91 6.48
N HIS A 30 -4.35 16.09 6.38
CA HIS A 30 -3.74 17.29 5.82
C HIS A 30 -3.90 18.45 6.81
N ILE A 31 -2.79 19.11 7.15
CA ILE A 31 -2.79 20.28 8.03
C ILE A 31 -2.98 21.54 7.19
N LYS A 32 -4.01 22.32 7.49
CA LYS A 32 -4.34 23.60 6.86
C LYS A 32 -3.69 24.82 7.50
N ALA A 33 -3.10 24.64 8.67
CA ALA A 33 -2.45 25.71 9.42
C ALA A 33 -0.92 25.70 9.23
N SER A 34 -0.28 26.72 9.78
CA SER A 34 1.19 26.84 9.82
C SER A 34 1.82 25.58 10.44
N LEU A 35 2.90 25.10 9.80
CA LEU A 35 3.70 23.97 10.24
C LEU A 35 4.65 24.35 11.41
N GLY A 36 5.16 23.36 12.13
CA GLY A 36 6.22 23.57 13.14
C GLY A 36 5.93 23.14 14.59
N ASP A 37 4.83 22.42 14.87
CA ASP A 37 4.54 21.89 16.21
C ASP A 37 4.45 20.35 16.24
N TRP A 38 4.27 19.78 17.44
CA TRP A 38 4.16 18.33 17.65
C TRP A 38 3.02 17.66 16.85
N ARG A 39 2.02 18.43 16.39
CA ARG A 39 0.87 17.91 15.64
C ARG A 39 1.27 17.55 14.22
N GLU A 40 2.23 18.28 13.64
CA GLU A 40 2.83 17.94 12.35
C GLU A 40 3.42 16.54 12.37
N TRP A 41 4.21 16.22 13.40
CA TRP A 41 4.81 14.91 13.56
C TRP A 41 3.78 13.79 13.69
N MET A 42 2.64 14.04 14.34
CA MET A 42 1.55 13.07 14.40
C MET A 42 0.89 12.85 13.04
N VAL A 43 0.61 13.90 12.26
CA VAL A 43 0.06 13.75 10.89
C VAL A 43 1.04 13.01 9.99
N LEU A 44 2.32 13.36 10.03
CA LEU A 44 3.36 12.70 9.24
C LEU A 44 3.47 11.21 9.59
N THR A 45 3.46 10.89 10.88
CA THR A 45 3.49 9.49 11.36
C THR A 45 2.27 8.73 10.84
N PHE A 46 1.07 9.31 10.95
CA PHE A 46 -0.15 8.68 10.49
C PHE A 46 -0.14 8.43 8.97
N ASN A 47 0.18 9.46 8.19
CA ASN A 47 0.22 9.37 6.72
C ASN A 47 1.29 8.40 6.23
N HIS A 48 2.46 8.36 6.88
CA HIS A 48 3.52 7.42 6.54
C HIS A 48 3.08 5.96 6.68
N ASN A 49 2.29 5.64 7.71
CA ASN A 49 1.78 4.27 7.87
C ASN A 49 0.70 3.94 6.83
N ILE A 50 -0.19 4.88 6.47
CA ILE A 50 -1.16 4.68 5.38
C ILE A 50 -0.43 4.37 4.06
N LEU A 51 0.59 5.17 3.73
CA LEU A 51 1.39 4.93 2.52
C LEU A 51 2.14 3.60 2.58
N GLY A 52 2.67 3.23 3.74
CA GLY A 52 3.30 1.93 3.97
C GLY A 52 2.35 0.76 3.68
N ASP A 53 1.13 0.81 4.21
CA ASP A 53 0.10 -0.22 4.00
C ASP A 53 -0.33 -0.30 2.52
N MET A 54 -0.50 0.85 1.86
CA MET A 54 -0.81 0.91 0.43
C MET A 54 0.28 0.25 -0.41
N LEU A 55 1.54 0.61 -0.19
CA LEU A 55 2.69 0.07 -0.92
C LEU A 55 2.88 -1.43 -0.66
N LEU A 56 2.66 -1.89 0.57
CA LEU A 56 2.72 -3.33 0.90
C LEU A 56 1.67 -4.11 0.12
N LYS A 57 0.43 -3.60 0.05
CA LYS A 57 -0.66 -4.22 -0.69
C LYS A 57 -0.36 -4.27 -2.19
N GLU A 58 0.04 -3.14 -2.77
CA GLU A 58 0.40 -3.07 -4.20
C GLU A 58 1.54 -4.02 -4.54
N ASN A 59 2.57 -4.10 -3.69
CA ASN A 59 3.69 -5.02 -3.90
C ASN A 59 3.24 -6.49 -3.88
N GLN A 60 2.35 -6.87 -2.95
CA GLN A 60 1.78 -8.22 -2.93
C GLN A 60 0.95 -8.53 -4.19
N GLU A 61 0.15 -7.58 -4.67
CA GLU A 61 -0.62 -7.74 -5.91
C GLU A 61 0.28 -7.88 -7.14
N LEU A 62 1.34 -7.08 -7.21
CA LEU A 62 2.32 -7.16 -8.29
C LEU A 62 3.06 -8.49 -8.29
N LYS A 63 3.48 -8.99 -7.13
CA LYS A 63 4.11 -10.32 -7.01
C LYS A 63 3.20 -11.44 -7.52
N LYS A 64 1.92 -11.43 -7.15
CA LYS A 64 0.94 -12.41 -7.66
C LYS A 64 0.81 -12.34 -9.18
N LYS A 65 0.70 -11.14 -9.75
CA LYS A 65 0.63 -10.94 -11.21
C LYS A 65 1.88 -11.46 -11.91
N ILE A 66 3.07 -11.24 -11.34
CA ILE A 66 4.32 -11.77 -11.88
C ILE A 66 4.30 -13.30 -11.88
N GLU A 67 3.92 -13.93 -10.76
CA GLU A 67 3.82 -15.40 -10.68
C GLU A 67 2.81 -15.98 -11.68
N GLU A 68 1.66 -15.34 -11.87
CA GLU A 68 0.65 -15.75 -12.85
C GLU A 68 1.16 -15.65 -14.29
N LEU A 69 1.82 -14.54 -14.62
CA LEU A 69 2.42 -14.33 -15.94
C LEU A 69 3.54 -15.35 -16.21
N GLU A 70 4.40 -15.61 -15.22
CA GLU A 70 5.45 -16.63 -15.32
C GLU A 70 4.87 -18.02 -15.56
N LYS A 71 3.81 -18.42 -14.84
CA LYS A 71 3.11 -19.69 -15.07
C LYS A 71 2.52 -19.78 -16.48
N SER A 72 1.94 -18.69 -16.99
CA SER A 72 1.35 -18.64 -18.34
C SER A 72 2.39 -18.66 -19.46
N ARG A 73 3.63 -18.24 -19.18
CA ARG A 73 4.74 -18.19 -20.15
C ARG A 73 5.34 -19.56 -20.44
N PHE A 74 5.08 -20.57 -19.61
CA PHE A 74 5.46 -21.96 -19.85
C PHE A 74 4.26 -22.81 -20.27
N PRO A 75 3.83 -22.79 -21.55
CA PRO A 75 2.97 -23.85 -22.05
C PRO A 75 3.79 -25.14 -22.13
N VAL A 76 3.50 -26.07 -21.22
CA VAL A 76 3.83 -27.48 -21.39
C VAL A 76 3.04 -27.98 -22.59
N ALA A 77 3.71 -28.11 -23.73
CA ALA A 77 3.52 -29.18 -24.71
C ALA A 77 4.61 -29.05 -25.77
N ILE A 78 5.75 -29.70 -25.56
CA ILE A 78 6.59 -30.12 -26.67
C ILE A 78 5.79 -31.22 -27.37
N PRO A 79 5.32 -31.05 -28.62
CA PRO A 79 4.72 -32.16 -29.34
C PRO A 79 5.83 -33.19 -29.55
N SER A 80 5.69 -34.37 -28.95
CA SER A 80 6.53 -35.51 -29.28
C SER A 80 6.18 -35.94 -30.70
N PHE A 81 6.89 -35.39 -31.70
CA PHE A 81 6.78 -35.89 -33.06
C PHE A 81 7.52 -37.23 -33.14
N PRO A 82 6.86 -38.34 -33.50
CA PRO A 82 7.57 -39.56 -33.85
C PRO A 82 8.30 -39.30 -35.17
N PHE A 83 9.62 -39.16 -35.11
CA PHE A 83 10.45 -39.17 -36.32
C PHE A 83 10.39 -40.59 -36.92
N PRO A 84 10.06 -40.74 -38.21
CA PRO A 84 10.23 -42.02 -38.87
C PRO A 84 11.72 -42.32 -39.03
N SER A 85 12.16 -43.42 -38.43
CA SER A 85 13.46 -44.02 -38.70
C SER A 85 13.46 -44.59 -40.12
N TYR A 86 14.21 -43.97 -41.02
CA TYR A 86 14.61 -44.54 -42.30
C TYR A 86 15.93 -45.30 -42.15
#